data_AF-A0A955VHH9-F1
#
_entry.id   AF-A0A955VHH9-F1
#
_cell.length_a   1.000
_cell.length_b   1.000
_cell.length_c   1.000
_cell.angle_alpha   90.00
_cell.angle_beta   90.00
_cell.angle_gamma   90.00
#
_symmetry.space_group_name_H-M   'P 1'
#
loop_
_entity.id
_entity.type
_entity.pdbx_description
1 polymer ?
#
loop_
_entity_poly.entity_id
_entity_poly.type
_entity_poly.pdbx_seq_one_letter_code
_entity_poly.pdbx_strand_id
1 'polypeptide(L)'
;MKKNKRHVPSTYEIWYADNIEGRALPIVGVILAILFVVAYFFGWLPERFAGLIIAAVVVLGGAGAAAIALLGKDPPKNLRNAAIAVVLVAGIVAAIPIFSTLVPGSPVARGELLAPGQSLELPKGLSGPIRIFLHGELQGTGPANARITFDIGSSRVIGKLSRTEQRFRTGRRGTGTSLQDHTSEYLSASVPPDAHTLALRDVHGALIGGVHVDVYSELVSFRTAVVLDAVFLLAVAFIAGKLGATGFAAGSVGVAMIFGLLIYRLATPDSVVRPEIGAFVIALVAGMLVGGLLTYLTRRFVGPRGQQTLSTAEAR
;
A
#
# COMPACT_ATOMS: atom_id res chain seq x y z
N MET A 1 13.09 40.26 -40.76
CA MET A 1 12.98 39.94 -39.32
C MET A 1 11.62 40.40 -38.80
N LYS A 2 10.64 39.50 -38.64
CA LYS A 2 9.34 39.83 -38.03
C LYS A 2 9.51 39.86 -36.50
N LYS A 3 9.35 41.02 -35.88
CA LYS A 3 9.32 41.16 -34.41
C LYS A 3 8.11 40.38 -33.88
N ASN A 4 8.35 39.28 -33.18
CA ASN A 4 7.32 38.62 -32.37
C ASN A 4 6.85 39.62 -31.30
N LYS A 5 5.63 40.15 -31.46
CA LYS A 5 4.96 40.94 -30.41
C LYS A 5 4.72 39.99 -29.24
N ARG A 6 5.35 40.26 -28.09
CA ARG A 6 5.08 39.52 -26.85
C ARG A 6 3.61 39.73 -26.50
N HIS A 7 2.84 38.67 -26.50
CA HIS A 7 1.46 38.66 -26.05
C HIS A 7 1.47 38.93 -24.54
N VAL A 8 0.83 40.02 -24.12
CA VAL A 8 0.61 40.31 -22.71
C VAL A 8 -0.77 39.73 -22.37
N PRO A 9 -0.84 38.71 -21.51
CA PRO A 9 -2.10 38.06 -21.19
C PRO A 9 -3.05 39.06 -20.52
N SER A 10 -4.32 38.99 -20.90
CA SER A 10 -5.37 39.84 -20.34
C SER A 10 -5.67 39.47 -18.88
N THR A 11 -6.20 40.41 -18.10
CA THR A 11 -6.61 40.17 -16.70
C THR A 11 -7.62 39.01 -16.59
N TYR A 12 -8.46 38.81 -17.62
CA TYR A 12 -9.38 37.68 -17.71
C TYR A 12 -8.65 36.35 -17.91
N GLU A 13 -7.61 36.30 -18.76
CA GLU A 13 -6.81 35.08 -18.95
C GLU A 13 -6.04 34.69 -17.68
N ILE A 14 -5.51 35.68 -16.95
CA ILE A 14 -4.86 35.45 -15.66
C ILE A 14 -5.88 34.92 -14.63
N TRP A 15 -7.05 35.54 -14.54
CA TRP A 15 -8.12 35.11 -13.63
C TRP A 15 -8.66 33.71 -13.99
N TYR A 16 -8.83 33.41 -15.28
CA TYR A 16 -9.31 32.12 -15.78
C TYR A 16 -8.29 31.01 -15.53
N ALA A 17 -7.01 31.26 -15.80
CA ALA A 17 -5.93 30.33 -15.48
C ALA A 17 -5.84 30.08 -13.96
N ASP A 18 -5.87 31.12 -13.14
CA ASP A 18 -5.75 30.98 -11.68
C ASP A 18 -6.97 30.30 -11.02
N ASN A 19 -8.19 30.55 -11.52
CA ASN A 19 -9.41 30.03 -10.88
C ASN A 19 -9.95 28.75 -11.49
N ILE A 20 -9.82 28.55 -12.81
CA ILE A 20 -10.33 27.35 -13.47
C ILE A 20 -9.22 26.31 -13.61
N GLU A 21 -8.04 26.65 -14.12
CA GLU A 21 -6.96 25.65 -14.23
C GLU A 21 -6.41 25.25 -12.85
N GLY A 22 -6.31 26.21 -11.92
CA GLY A 22 -5.86 25.96 -10.56
C GLY A 22 -6.86 25.20 -9.66
N ARG A 23 -8.18 25.34 -9.89
CA ARG A 23 -9.23 24.76 -9.00
C ARG A 23 -10.10 23.68 -9.65
N ALA A 24 -10.12 23.54 -10.97
CA ALA A 24 -10.91 22.49 -11.61
C ALA A 24 -10.40 21.10 -11.21
N LEU A 25 -9.09 20.93 -11.08
CA LEU A 25 -8.47 19.65 -10.73
C LEU A 25 -8.94 19.11 -9.35
N PRO A 26 -8.90 19.88 -8.25
CA PRO A 26 -9.45 19.41 -6.98
C PRO A 26 -10.97 19.22 -7.01
N ILE A 27 -11.74 20.05 -7.72
CA ILE A 27 -13.20 19.88 -7.84
C ILE A 27 -13.54 18.58 -8.56
N VAL A 28 -12.90 18.31 -9.71
CA VAL A 28 -13.07 17.06 -10.46
C VAL A 28 -12.67 15.87 -9.59
N GLY A 29 -11.58 15.96 -8.83
CA GLY A 29 -11.16 14.93 -7.88
C GLY A 29 -12.23 14.63 -6.82
N VAL A 30 -12.85 15.66 -6.24
CA VAL A 30 -13.95 15.51 -5.27
C VAL A 30 -15.18 14.87 -5.91
N ILE A 31 -15.57 15.31 -7.11
CA ILE A 31 -16.72 14.73 -7.83
C ILE A 31 -16.47 13.24 -8.12
N LEU A 32 -15.29 12.88 -8.61
CA LEU A 32 -14.91 11.49 -8.86
C LEU A 32 -14.92 10.65 -7.58
N ALA A 33 -14.43 11.20 -6.46
CA ALA A 33 -14.48 10.53 -5.17
C ALA A 33 -15.92 10.29 -4.70
N ILE A 34 -16.82 11.27 -4.85
CA ILE A 34 -18.24 11.11 -4.51
C ILE A 34 -18.88 10.03 -5.38
N LEU A 35 -18.67 10.07 -6.70
CA LEU A 35 -19.21 9.08 -7.63
C LEU A 35 -18.72 7.66 -7.32
N PHE A 36 -17.43 7.52 -6.98
CA PHE A 36 -16.85 6.25 -6.55
C PHE A 36 -17.52 5.72 -5.27
N VAL A 37 -17.67 6.58 -4.26
CA VAL A 37 -18.33 6.22 -2.99
C VAL A 37 -19.78 5.77 -3.25
N VAL A 38 -20.53 6.52 -4.06
CA VAL A 38 -21.90 6.15 -4.44
C VAL A 38 -21.90 4.80 -5.16
N ALA A 39 -21.10 4.61 -6.19
CA ALA A 39 -21.04 3.35 -6.94
C ALA A 39 -20.69 2.14 -6.05
N TYR A 40 -19.79 2.33 -5.07
CA TYR A 40 -19.44 1.30 -4.10
C TYR A 40 -20.61 0.97 -3.15
N PHE A 41 -21.26 1.98 -2.56
CA PHE A 41 -22.39 1.75 -1.65
C PHE A 41 -23.63 1.15 -2.32
N PHE A 42 -23.83 1.41 -3.61
CA PHE A 42 -24.91 0.79 -4.40
C PHE A 42 -24.55 -0.62 -4.93
N GLY A 43 -23.37 -1.14 -4.60
CA GLY A 43 -22.93 -2.48 -5.02
C GLY A 43 -22.59 -2.58 -6.51
N TRP A 44 -22.38 -1.45 -7.19
CA TRP A 44 -22.00 -1.42 -8.62
C TRP A 44 -20.51 -1.75 -8.82
N LEU A 45 -19.70 -1.62 -7.76
CA LEU A 45 -18.28 -1.94 -7.78
C LEU A 45 -18.01 -3.15 -6.88
N PRO A 46 -17.47 -4.26 -7.43
CA PRO A 46 -16.97 -5.36 -6.61
C PRO A 46 -15.88 -4.87 -5.65
N GLU A 47 -15.84 -5.41 -4.42
CA GLU A 47 -14.89 -5.06 -3.36
C GLU A 47 -13.44 -4.98 -3.87
N ARG A 48 -13.01 -6.00 -4.62
CA ARG A 48 -11.66 -6.08 -5.20
C ARG A 48 -11.37 -4.95 -6.18
N PHE A 49 -12.36 -4.58 -6.99
CA PHE A 49 -12.21 -3.54 -7.99
C PHE A 49 -12.19 -2.14 -7.34
N ALA A 50 -13.04 -1.93 -6.33
CA ALA A 50 -12.99 -0.73 -5.50
C ALA A 50 -11.60 -0.59 -4.84
N GLY A 51 -11.07 -1.68 -4.29
CA GLY A 51 -9.74 -1.68 -3.70
C GLY A 51 -8.63 -1.34 -4.67
N LEU A 52 -8.64 -1.97 -5.86
CA LEU A 52 -7.68 -1.65 -6.92
C LEU A 52 -7.70 -0.18 -7.33
N ILE A 53 -8.87 0.45 -7.38
CA ILE A 53 -8.99 1.89 -7.69
C ILE A 53 -8.33 2.72 -6.59
N ILE A 54 -8.64 2.48 -5.32
CA ILE A 54 -8.06 3.21 -4.19
C ILE A 54 -6.54 3.05 -4.19
N ALA A 55 -6.06 1.81 -4.33
CA ALA A 55 -4.65 1.51 -4.39
C ALA A 55 -3.94 2.20 -5.56
N ALA A 56 -4.55 2.20 -6.75
CA ALA A 56 -4.02 2.92 -7.90
C ALA A 56 -3.95 4.43 -7.64
N VAL A 57 -4.98 5.02 -7.04
CA VAL A 57 -4.99 6.45 -6.69
C VAL A 57 -3.86 6.78 -5.69
N VAL A 58 -3.63 5.94 -4.68
CA VAL A 58 -2.58 6.19 -3.68
C VAL A 58 -1.18 6.05 -4.30
N VAL A 59 -0.92 5.01 -5.08
CA VAL A 59 0.39 4.78 -5.70
C VAL A 59 0.68 5.81 -6.79
N LEU A 60 -0.24 6.00 -7.73
CA LEU A 60 -0.07 6.94 -8.83
C LEU A 60 -0.09 8.38 -8.32
N GLY A 61 -0.95 8.69 -7.34
CA GLY A 61 -0.99 9.99 -6.68
C GLY A 61 0.31 10.29 -5.94
N GLY A 62 0.84 9.34 -5.18
CA GLY A 62 2.12 9.47 -4.47
C GLY A 62 3.29 9.68 -5.43
N ALA A 63 3.41 8.84 -6.47
CA ALA A 63 4.45 8.96 -7.49
C ALA A 63 4.31 10.26 -8.30
N GLY A 64 3.09 10.62 -8.71
CA GLY A 64 2.81 11.85 -9.45
C GLY A 64 3.14 13.10 -8.65
N ALA A 65 2.73 13.16 -7.37
CA ALA A 65 3.05 14.26 -6.47
C ALA A 65 4.56 14.41 -6.27
N ALA A 66 5.28 13.30 -6.12
CA ALA A 66 6.73 13.31 -6.02
C ALA A 66 7.41 13.80 -7.30
N ALA A 67 6.95 13.32 -8.47
CA ALA A 67 7.45 13.78 -9.76
C ALA A 67 7.25 15.28 -9.94
N ILE A 68 6.05 15.80 -9.65
CA ILE A 68 5.76 17.25 -9.73
C ILE A 68 6.71 18.04 -8.80
N ALA A 69 6.88 17.59 -7.56
CA ALA A 69 7.70 18.27 -6.57
C ALA A 69 9.21 18.29 -6.94
N LEU A 70 9.72 17.22 -7.56
CA LEU A 70 11.12 17.15 -7.98
C LEU A 70 11.37 17.86 -9.31
N LEU A 71 10.47 17.71 -10.28
CA LEU A 71 10.63 18.26 -11.63
C LEU A 71 10.32 19.75 -11.71
N GLY A 72 9.46 20.27 -10.81
CA GLY A 72 9.20 21.70 -10.68
C GLY A 72 10.40 22.53 -10.18
N LYS A 73 11.55 21.91 -9.91
CA LYS A 73 12.83 22.57 -9.58
C LYS A 73 13.74 22.81 -10.79
N ASP A 74 13.26 22.52 -12.00
CA ASP A 74 14.03 22.57 -13.24
C ASP A 74 15.43 21.92 -13.11
N PRO A 75 15.50 20.64 -12.69
CA PRO A 75 16.76 19.96 -12.43
C PRO A 75 17.61 19.82 -13.71
N PRO A 76 18.95 19.78 -13.60
CA PRO A 76 19.82 19.48 -14.74
C PRO A 76 19.49 18.09 -15.31
N LYS A 77 19.70 17.90 -16.62
CA LYS A 77 19.27 16.69 -17.38
C LYS A 77 19.54 15.37 -16.65
N ASN A 78 20.73 15.20 -16.07
CA ASN A 78 21.10 13.97 -15.36
C ASN A 78 20.25 13.73 -14.09
N LEU A 79 20.02 14.78 -13.29
CA LEU A 79 19.18 14.69 -12.09
C LEU A 79 17.70 14.58 -12.44
N ARG A 80 17.28 15.20 -13.54
CA ARG A 80 15.92 15.04 -14.09
C ARG A 80 15.63 13.59 -14.42
N ASN A 81 16.51 12.95 -15.19
CA ASN A 81 16.36 11.55 -15.58
C ASN A 81 16.42 10.61 -14.36
N ALA A 82 17.33 10.89 -13.41
CA ALA A 82 17.40 10.14 -12.16
C ALA A 82 16.10 10.28 -11.33
N ALA A 83 15.54 11.49 -11.23
CA ALA A 83 14.29 11.73 -10.51
C ALA A 83 13.13 10.96 -11.14
N ILE A 84 12.99 11.00 -12.47
CA ILE A 84 11.96 10.25 -13.20
C ILE A 84 12.14 8.75 -12.96
N ALA A 85 13.35 8.21 -13.16
CA ALA A 85 13.63 6.79 -13.00
C ALA A 85 13.34 6.32 -11.56
N VAL A 86 13.84 7.03 -10.56
CA VAL A 86 13.67 6.66 -9.15
C VAL A 86 12.19 6.74 -8.74
N VAL A 87 11.45 7.77 -9.15
CA VAL A 87 10.02 7.87 -8.82
C VAL A 87 9.20 6.76 -9.50
N LEU A 88 9.50 6.44 -10.77
CA LEU A 88 8.83 5.35 -11.47
C LEU A 88 9.10 4.01 -10.81
N VAL A 89 10.36 3.70 -10.51
CA VAL A 89 10.70 2.44 -9.84
C VAL A 89 10.13 2.39 -8.43
N ALA A 90 10.15 3.50 -7.68
CA ALA A 90 9.51 3.59 -6.37
C ALA A 90 8.00 3.31 -6.44
N GLY A 91 7.31 3.84 -7.45
CA GLY A 91 5.89 3.56 -7.70
C GLY A 91 5.63 2.07 -8.02
N ILE A 92 6.48 1.46 -8.86
CA ILE A 92 6.40 0.02 -9.17
C ILE A 92 6.62 -0.81 -7.90
N VAL A 93 7.66 -0.50 -7.12
CA VAL A 93 7.99 -1.22 -5.88
C VAL A 93 6.83 -1.11 -4.88
N ALA A 94 6.26 0.09 -4.69
CA ALA A 94 5.09 0.29 -3.83
C ALA A 94 3.85 -0.48 -4.31
N ALA A 95 3.72 -0.71 -5.62
CA ALA A 95 2.61 -1.45 -6.21
C ALA A 95 2.74 -2.98 -6.02
N ILE A 96 3.95 -3.54 -5.95
CA ILE A 96 4.17 -4.99 -5.87
C ILE A 96 3.37 -5.64 -4.73
N PRO A 97 3.44 -5.16 -3.47
CA PRO A 97 2.72 -5.78 -2.36
C PRO A 97 1.19 -5.67 -2.50
N ILE A 98 0.71 -4.62 -3.18
CA ILE A 98 -0.71 -4.42 -3.45
C ILE A 98 -1.19 -5.44 -4.46
N PHE A 99 -0.52 -5.51 -5.62
CA PHE A 99 -0.90 -6.44 -6.68
C PHE A 99 -0.81 -7.90 -6.22
N SER A 100 0.22 -8.27 -5.45
CA SER A 100 0.34 -9.63 -4.90
C SER A 100 -0.75 -9.98 -3.88
N THR A 101 -1.48 -9.00 -3.36
CA THR A 101 -2.59 -9.18 -2.41
C THR A 101 -3.94 -9.16 -3.08
N LEU A 102 -4.17 -8.19 -3.96
CA LEU A 102 -5.47 -7.98 -4.60
C LEU A 102 -5.68 -8.85 -5.85
N VAL A 103 -4.58 -9.18 -6.53
CA VAL A 103 -4.57 -10.00 -7.76
C VAL A 103 -3.45 -11.04 -7.64
N PRO A 104 -3.57 -12.01 -6.73
CA PRO A 104 -2.51 -12.99 -6.46
C PRO A 104 -2.28 -13.99 -7.62
N GLY A 105 -3.11 -13.95 -8.67
CA GLY A 105 -3.05 -14.87 -9.81
C GLY A 105 -3.74 -16.20 -9.52
N SER A 106 -3.30 -17.26 -10.22
CA SER A 106 -3.78 -18.62 -9.99
C SER A 106 -3.00 -19.28 -8.83
N PRO A 107 -3.66 -19.97 -7.90
CA PRO A 107 -2.97 -20.69 -6.85
C PRO A 107 -2.14 -21.85 -7.43
N VAL A 108 -0.97 -22.09 -6.86
CA VAL A 108 -0.09 -23.22 -7.21
C VAL A 108 -0.55 -24.53 -6.57
N ALA A 109 -1.29 -24.45 -5.46
CA ALA A 109 -1.98 -25.56 -4.83
C ALA A 109 -3.26 -25.05 -4.19
N ARG A 110 -4.34 -25.82 -4.27
CA ARG A 110 -5.65 -25.49 -3.70
C ARG A 110 -6.27 -26.75 -3.11
N GLY A 111 -6.87 -26.64 -1.93
CA GLY A 111 -7.61 -27.74 -1.34
C GLY A 111 -8.37 -27.35 -0.08
N GLU A 112 -9.15 -28.29 0.42
CA GLU A 112 -9.86 -28.18 1.69
C GLU A 112 -9.32 -29.23 2.64
N LEU A 113 -8.93 -28.79 3.84
CA LEU A 113 -8.40 -29.65 4.90
C LEU A 113 -9.44 -29.72 6.01
N LEU A 114 -10.08 -30.88 6.12
CA LEU A 114 -11.21 -31.16 7.01
C LEU A 114 -10.77 -31.57 8.42
N ALA A 115 -9.58 -32.17 8.56
CA ALA A 115 -9.12 -32.71 9.83
C ALA A 115 -7.59 -32.65 9.99
N PRO A 116 -7.08 -32.55 11.24
CA PRO A 116 -5.66 -32.69 11.53
C PRO A 116 -5.06 -33.97 10.95
N GLY A 117 -3.86 -33.87 10.41
CA GLY A 117 -3.17 -34.95 9.69
C GLY A 117 -3.43 -34.98 8.19
N GLN A 118 -4.45 -34.29 7.69
CA GLN A 118 -4.63 -34.08 6.25
C GLN A 118 -3.58 -33.12 5.71
N SER A 119 -3.18 -33.33 4.46
CA SER A 119 -2.17 -32.50 3.81
C SER A 119 -2.57 -32.15 2.39
N LEU A 120 -2.09 -30.98 1.96
CA LEU A 120 -2.18 -30.51 0.60
C LEU A 120 -0.83 -30.74 -0.08
N GLU A 121 -0.83 -31.44 -1.21
CA GLU A 121 0.38 -31.65 -2.01
C GLU A 121 0.83 -30.33 -2.66
N LEU A 122 2.13 -30.05 -2.56
CA LEU A 122 2.77 -28.91 -3.22
C LEU A 122 3.43 -29.37 -4.53
N PRO A 123 3.39 -28.54 -5.59
CA PRO A 123 4.07 -28.87 -6.85
C PRO A 123 5.55 -29.18 -6.65
N LYS A 124 6.04 -30.20 -7.37
CA LYS A 124 7.47 -30.55 -7.35
C LYS A 124 8.32 -29.37 -7.81
N GLY A 125 9.35 -29.03 -7.04
CA GLY A 125 10.24 -27.91 -7.33
C GLY A 125 9.77 -26.54 -6.81
N LEU A 126 8.59 -26.46 -6.17
CA LEU A 126 8.19 -25.24 -5.46
C LEU A 126 9.14 -25.01 -4.28
N SER A 127 9.85 -23.89 -4.28
CA SER A 127 10.73 -23.50 -3.18
C SER A 127 10.76 -21.97 -3.05
N GLY A 128 11.04 -21.49 -1.84
CA GLY A 128 11.11 -20.05 -1.56
C GLY A 128 9.81 -19.48 -0.97
N PRO A 129 9.61 -18.16 -1.06
CA PRO A 129 8.50 -17.48 -0.40
C PRO A 129 7.16 -17.83 -1.04
N ILE A 130 6.19 -18.16 -0.20
CA ILE A 130 4.81 -18.45 -0.58
C ILE A 130 3.85 -17.66 0.29
N ARG A 131 2.65 -17.49 -0.24
CA ARG A 131 1.51 -16.93 0.48
C ARG A 131 0.42 -17.97 0.58
N ILE A 132 -0.06 -18.20 1.79
CA ILE A 132 -1.15 -19.13 2.05
C ILE A 132 -2.38 -18.30 2.37
N PHE A 133 -3.37 -18.34 1.50
CA PHE A 133 -4.68 -17.79 1.76
C PHE A 133 -5.50 -18.84 2.51
N LEU A 134 -5.90 -18.45 3.70
CA LEU A 134 -6.70 -19.23 4.61
C LEU A 134 -8.13 -18.71 4.56
N HIS A 135 -9.11 -19.59 4.43
CA HIS A 135 -10.52 -19.24 4.57
C HIS A 135 -11.27 -20.34 5.33
N GLY A 136 -12.18 -19.95 6.23
CA GLY A 136 -13.00 -20.90 6.97
C GLY A 136 -14.14 -20.23 7.71
N GLU A 137 -15.15 -21.02 8.05
CA GLU A 137 -16.36 -20.53 8.73
C GLU A 137 -16.27 -20.73 10.24
N LEU A 138 -16.70 -19.73 11.01
CA LEU A 138 -16.69 -19.78 12.48
C LEU A 138 -18.03 -20.25 13.03
N GLN A 139 -17.98 -21.08 14.09
CA GLN A 139 -19.17 -21.65 14.72
C GLN A 139 -19.95 -20.65 15.56
N GLY A 140 -21.28 -20.74 15.46
CA GLY A 140 -22.22 -19.93 16.23
C GLY A 140 -22.45 -18.54 15.63
N THR A 141 -23.17 -17.69 16.36
CA THR A 141 -23.52 -16.32 15.96
C THR A 141 -22.86 -15.25 16.83
N GLY A 142 -22.24 -15.64 17.94
CA GLY A 142 -21.51 -14.75 18.84
C GLY A 142 -20.01 -14.68 18.54
N PRO A 143 -19.24 -13.95 19.36
CA PRO A 143 -17.79 -13.90 19.25
C PRO A 143 -17.17 -15.30 19.23
N ALA A 144 -16.27 -15.53 18.28
CA ALA A 144 -15.68 -16.84 18.04
C ALA A 144 -14.23 -16.66 17.60
N ASN A 145 -13.37 -17.62 17.93
CA ASN A 145 -11.98 -17.63 17.48
C ASN A 145 -11.58 -19.04 17.08
N ALA A 146 -10.80 -19.16 16.01
CA ALA A 146 -10.16 -20.39 15.60
C ALA A 146 -8.67 -20.13 15.32
N ARG A 147 -7.80 -20.98 15.85
CA ARG A 147 -6.36 -20.98 15.61
C ARG A 147 -6.02 -22.24 14.83
N ILE A 148 -5.42 -22.06 13.66
CA ILE A 148 -5.11 -23.13 12.72
C ILE A 148 -3.59 -23.18 12.56
N THR A 149 -3.02 -24.37 12.70
CA THR A 149 -1.57 -24.58 12.63
C THR A 149 -1.23 -25.50 11.46
N PHE A 150 -0.33 -25.05 10.60
CA PHE A 150 0.21 -25.81 9.49
C PHE A 150 1.68 -26.12 9.69
N ASP A 151 2.10 -27.31 9.26
CA ASP A 151 3.50 -27.69 9.13
C ASP A 151 3.89 -27.72 7.64
N ILE A 152 5.05 -27.13 7.32
CA ILE A 152 5.65 -27.06 5.98
C ILE A 152 7.11 -27.48 6.11
N GLY A 153 7.38 -28.76 5.87
CA GLY A 153 8.67 -29.35 6.20
C GLY A 153 9.00 -29.15 7.69
N SER A 154 10.09 -28.43 7.98
CA SER A 154 10.51 -28.09 9.35
C SER A 154 9.88 -26.80 9.91
N SER A 155 9.17 -26.02 9.08
CA SER A 155 8.59 -24.73 9.47
C SER A 155 7.14 -24.87 9.91
N ARG A 156 6.73 -24.08 10.90
CA ARG A 156 5.34 -24.01 11.37
C ARG A 156 4.75 -22.65 11.07
N VAL A 157 3.53 -22.65 10.54
CA VAL A 157 2.76 -21.45 10.20
C VAL A 157 1.46 -21.47 10.97
N ILE A 158 1.05 -20.33 11.51
CA ILE A 158 -0.13 -20.23 12.38
C ILE A 158 -1.05 -19.16 11.81
N GLY A 159 -2.28 -19.56 11.49
CA GLY A 159 -3.37 -18.67 11.14
C GLY A 159 -4.40 -18.51 12.25
N LYS A 160 -5.13 -17.41 12.21
CA LYS A 160 -6.16 -17.05 13.18
C LYS A 160 -7.37 -16.49 12.45
N LEU A 161 -8.50 -17.14 12.66
CA LEU A 161 -9.81 -16.66 12.24
C LEU A 161 -10.55 -16.15 13.48
N SER A 162 -11.22 -15.01 13.38
CA SER A 162 -11.91 -14.41 14.53
C SER A 162 -13.16 -13.64 14.16
N ARG A 163 -14.21 -13.78 14.97
CA ARG A 163 -15.40 -12.94 14.98
C ARG A 163 -15.36 -12.11 16.26
N THR A 164 -15.26 -10.80 16.10
CA THR A 164 -15.16 -9.87 17.23
C THR A 164 -16.41 -8.99 17.30
N GLU A 165 -16.97 -8.83 18.50
CA GLU A 165 -18.06 -7.87 18.74
C GLU A 165 -17.48 -6.48 18.99
N GLN A 166 -17.76 -5.53 18.10
CA GLN A 166 -17.47 -4.12 18.32
C GLN A 166 -18.73 -3.41 18.81
N ARG A 167 -18.62 -2.80 19.99
CA ARG A 167 -19.67 -1.93 20.53
C ARG A 167 -19.35 -0.49 20.20
N PHE A 168 -20.27 0.20 19.54
CA PHE A 168 -20.15 1.63 19.25
C PHE A 168 -21.28 2.39 19.92
N ARG A 169 -20.97 3.59 20.40
CA ARG A 169 -21.94 4.47 21.04
C ARG A 169 -22.63 5.31 19.98
N THR A 170 -23.93 5.12 19.81
CA THR A 170 -24.76 5.93 18.90
C THR A 170 -25.47 7.01 19.72
N GLY A 171 -24.80 8.16 19.87
CA GLY A 171 -25.34 9.33 20.55
C GLY A 171 -25.42 9.24 22.08
N ARG A 172 -26.30 10.04 22.68
CA ARG A 172 -26.32 10.29 24.13
C ARG A 172 -26.82 9.08 24.94
N ARG A 173 -27.69 8.24 24.37
CA ARG A 173 -28.34 7.08 25.04
C ARG A 173 -28.32 5.75 24.27
N GLY A 174 -27.81 5.69 23.05
CA GLY A 174 -27.79 4.46 22.24
C GLY A 174 -26.43 3.76 22.23
N THR A 175 -26.43 2.43 22.29
CA THR A 175 -25.27 1.59 21.98
C THR A 175 -25.65 0.63 20.86
N GLY A 176 -24.90 0.66 19.76
CA GLY A 176 -24.99 -0.34 18.70
C GLY A 176 -23.91 -1.40 18.89
N THR A 177 -24.19 -2.61 18.44
CA THR A 177 -23.20 -3.68 18.32
C THR A 177 -23.06 -4.05 16.86
N SER A 178 -21.83 -4.23 16.40
CA SER A 178 -21.51 -4.79 15.09
C SER A 178 -20.59 -5.98 15.31
N LEU A 179 -20.94 -7.11 14.72
CA LEU A 179 -20.01 -8.23 14.60
C LEU A 179 -19.08 -7.95 13.42
N GLN A 180 -17.80 -8.21 13.62
CA GLN A 180 -16.79 -8.12 12.58
C GLN A 180 -16.12 -9.48 12.43
N ASP A 181 -16.35 -10.08 11.26
CA ASP A 181 -15.86 -11.40 10.89
C ASP A 181 -14.54 -11.26 10.13
N HIS A 182 -13.51 -11.94 10.63
CA HIS A 182 -12.23 -12.18 9.98
C HIS A 182 -12.14 -13.68 9.72
N THR A 183 -12.84 -14.12 8.68
CA THR A 183 -12.93 -15.52 8.24
C THR A 183 -11.90 -15.87 7.17
N SER A 184 -11.10 -14.89 6.74
CA SER A 184 -9.97 -15.10 5.84
C SER A 184 -8.70 -14.39 6.31
N GLU A 185 -7.55 -14.99 6.02
CA GLU A 185 -6.23 -14.44 6.36
C GLU A 185 -5.18 -14.84 5.33
N TYR A 186 -4.21 -13.97 5.08
CA TYR A 186 -3.00 -14.33 4.35
C TYR A 186 -1.85 -14.63 5.32
N LEU A 187 -1.22 -15.79 5.15
CA LEU A 187 -0.05 -16.19 5.91
C LEU A 187 1.18 -16.19 4.99
N SER A 188 2.22 -15.47 5.38
CA SER A 188 3.51 -15.53 4.69
C SER A 188 4.32 -16.71 5.22
N ALA A 189 4.81 -17.56 4.32
CA ALA A 189 5.66 -18.70 4.65
C ALA A 189 6.79 -18.86 3.62
N SER A 190 7.73 -19.75 3.90
CA SER A 190 8.76 -20.15 2.94
C SER A 190 8.76 -21.67 2.87
N VAL A 191 8.74 -22.21 1.64
CA VAL A 191 8.81 -23.66 1.39
C VAL A 191 10.28 -24.07 1.33
N PRO A 192 10.75 -24.93 2.25
CA PRO A 192 12.05 -25.57 2.15
C PRO A 192 12.17 -26.42 0.87
N PRO A 193 13.36 -26.59 0.28
CA PRO A 193 13.53 -27.36 -0.97
C PRO A 193 13.03 -28.82 -0.91
N ASP A 194 12.97 -29.41 0.28
CA ASP A 194 12.55 -30.77 0.59
C ASP A 194 11.07 -30.88 1.01
N ALA A 195 10.35 -29.76 1.15
CA ALA A 195 8.95 -29.77 1.52
C ALA A 195 8.05 -30.01 0.31
N HIS A 196 7.26 -31.09 0.36
CA HIS A 196 6.32 -31.47 -0.70
C HIS A 196 4.85 -31.40 -0.26
N THR A 197 4.60 -31.12 1.01
CA THR A 197 3.25 -31.06 1.55
C THR A 197 3.10 -29.90 2.53
N LEU A 198 1.88 -29.34 2.56
CA LEU A 198 1.39 -28.44 3.58
C LEU A 198 0.41 -29.23 4.44
N ALA A 199 0.83 -29.63 5.65
CA ALA A 199 0.03 -30.48 6.52
C ALA A 199 -0.74 -29.65 7.56
N LEU A 200 -2.04 -29.92 7.71
CA LEU A 200 -2.83 -29.37 8.81
C LEU A 200 -2.46 -30.11 10.09
N ARG A 201 -1.77 -29.42 11.00
CA ARG A 201 -1.30 -30.01 12.26
C ARG A 201 -2.39 -30.01 13.32
N ASP A 202 -3.06 -28.87 13.47
CA ASP A 202 -3.96 -28.64 14.59
C ASP A 202 -4.97 -27.54 14.28
N VAL A 203 -6.19 -27.72 14.78
CA VAL A 203 -7.28 -26.74 14.73
C VAL A 203 -7.83 -26.61 16.14
N HIS A 204 -7.69 -25.41 16.71
CA HIS A 204 -8.21 -25.09 18.02
C HIS A 204 -9.29 -24.01 17.91
N GLY A 205 -10.43 -24.21 18.54
CA GLY A 205 -11.49 -23.21 18.63
C GLY A 205 -12.72 -23.56 17.79
N ALA A 206 -13.50 -22.54 17.46
CA ALA A 206 -14.85 -22.66 16.94
C ALA A 206 -14.87 -22.55 15.40
N LEU A 207 -14.36 -23.56 14.71
CA LEU A 207 -14.43 -23.66 13.24
C LEU A 207 -15.56 -24.64 12.84
N ILE A 208 -16.37 -24.28 11.85
CA ILE A 208 -17.34 -25.18 11.21
C ILE A 208 -16.71 -25.73 9.93
N GLY A 209 -16.79 -27.06 9.76
CA GLY A 209 -16.34 -27.71 8.55
C GLY A 209 -14.82 -27.76 8.42
N GLY A 210 -14.34 -27.64 7.19
CA GLY A 210 -12.92 -27.61 6.86
C GLY A 210 -12.34 -26.21 6.75
N VAL A 211 -11.03 -26.20 6.50
CA VAL A 211 -10.27 -25.01 6.17
C VAL A 211 -9.97 -25.03 4.68
N HIS A 212 -10.41 -24.02 3.95
CA HIS A 212 -10.01 -23.82 2.56
C HIS A 212 -8.63 -23.15 2.52
N VAL A 213 -7.75 -23.73 1.72
CA VAL A 213 -6.35 -23.32 1.63
C VAL A 213 -5.97 -23.15 0.16
N ASP A 214 -5.57 -21.93 -0.17
CA ASP A 214 -4.95 -21.60 -1.46
C ASP A 214 -3.50 -21.18 -1.24
N VAL A 215 -2.57 -21.82 -1.94
CA VAL A 215 -1.14 -21.48 -1.89
C VAL A 215 -0.78 -20.72 -3.16
N TYR A 216 -0.12 -19.59 -3.01
CA TYR A 216 0.38 -18.73 -4.09
C TYR A 216 1.90 -18.61 -4.00
N SER A 217 2.58 -18.63 -5.15
CA SER A 217 4.01 -18.29 -5.21
C SER A 217 4.18 -16.78 -5.06
N GLU A 218 5.11 -16.35 -4.20
CA GLU A 218 5.45 -14.92 -4.10
C GLU A 218 6.71 -14.60 -4.90
N LEU A 219 6.64 -13.54 -5.70
CA LEU A 219 7.81 -13.00 -6.39
C LEU A 219 8.77 -12.31 -5.42
N VAL A 220 8.20 -11.59 -4.45
CA VAL A 220 8.93 -10.74 -3.52
C VAL A 220 8.40 -11.01 -2.12
N SER A 221 9.27 -11.55 -1.25
CA SER A 221 8.92 -11.74 0.16
C SER A 221 8.64 -10.39 0.83
N PHE A 222 7.82 -10.38 1.89
CA PHE A 222 7.57 -9.16 2.68
C PHE A 222 8.85 -8.45 3.12
N ARG A 223 9.87 -9.21 3.55
CA ARG A 223 11.15 -8.64 3.98
C ARG A 223 11.86 -7.94 2.83
N THR A 224 11.85 -8.57 1.65
CA THR A 224 12.42 -7.98 0.44
C THR A 224 11.67 -6.71 0.03
N ALA A 225 10.34 -6.69 0.12
CA ALA A 225 9.54 -5.50 -0.16
C ALA A 225 9.92 -4.34 0.78
N VAL A 226 10.02 -4.58 2.10
CA VAL A 226 10.44 -3.56 3.08
C VAL A 226 11.83 -2.99 2.76
N VAL A 227 12.78 -3.84 2.36
CA VAL A 227 14.13 -3.40 1.97
C VAL A 227 14.09 -2.55 0.70
N LEU A 228 13.34 -2.99 -0.32
CA LEU A 228 13.20 -2.23 -1.56
C LEU A 228 12.55 -0.86 -1.30
N ASP A 229 11.48 -0.80 -0.51
CA ASP A 229 10.83 0.45 -0.11
C ASP A 229 11.81 1.38 0.59
N ALA A 230 12.57 0.88 1.57
CA ALA A 230 13.57 1.68 2.27
C ALA A 230 14.65 2.24 1.32
N VAL A 231 15.16 1.42 0.41
CA VAL A 231 16.18 1.82 -0.56
C VAL A 231 15.66 2.91 -1.50
N PHE A 232 14.47 2.72 -2.08
CA PHE A 232 13.92 3.69 -3.03
C PHE A 232 13.42 4.96 -2.35
N LEU A 233 12.88 4.87 -1.13
CA LEU A 233 12.55 6.06 -0.34
C LEU A 233 13.79 6.90 -0.03
N LEU A 234 14.91 6.25 0.34
CA LEU A 234 16.20 6.93 0.54
C LEU A 234 16.71 7.57 -0.76
N ALA A 235 16.57 6.89 -1.89
CA ALA A 235 16.96 7.44 -3.19
C ALA A 235 16.15 8.69 -3.56
N VAL A 236 14.83 8.68 -3.35
CA VAL A 236 13.96 9.85 -3.55
C VAL A 236 14.37 10.99 -2.62
N ALA A 237 14.57 10.70 -1.33
CA ALA A 237 15.01 11.69 -0.35
C ALA A 237 16.37 12.30 -0.70
N PHE A 238 17.31 11.48 -1.18
CA PHE A 238 18.63 11.93 -1.63
C PHE A 238 18.54 12.88 -2.83
N ILE A 239 17.72 12.54 -3.84
CA ILE A 239 17.48 13.41 -5.00
C ILE A 239 16.81 14.71 -4.55
N ALA A 240 15.78 14.63 -3.69
CA ALA A 240 15.11 15.80 -3.12
C ALA A 240 16.10 16.70 -2.37
N GLY A 241 16.98 16.12 -1.54
CA GLY A 241 18.02 16.83 -0.81
C GLY A 241 19.03 17.54 -1.72
N LYS A 242 19.48 16.87 -2.79
CA LYS A 242 20.36 17.46 -3.82
C LYS A 242 19.71 18.63 -4.56
N LEU A 243 18.42 18.54 -4.84
CA LEU A 243 17.65 19.57 -5.53
C LEU A 243 17.17 20.69 -4.59
N GLY A 244 17.39 20.58 -3.29
CA GLY A 244 16.82 21.50 -2.31
C GLY A 244 15.28 21.49 -2.31
N ALA A 245 14.67 20.40 -2.77
CA ALA A 245 13.22 20.21 -2.73
C ALA A 245 12.73 20.04 -1.28
N THR A 246 11.45 20.33 -1.08
CA THR A 246 10.79 20.08 0.21
C THR A 246 10.69 18.58 0.47
N GLY A 247 10.57 18.18 1.74
CA GLY A 247 10.35 16.79 2.14
C GLY A 247 9.07 16.14 1.58
N PHE A 248 8.19 16.93 0.96
CA PHE A 248 6.96 16.48 0.31
C PHE A 248 7.17 15.39 -0.76
N ALA A 249 8.27 15.44 -1.54
CA ALA A 249 8.53 14.44 -2.58
C ALA A 249 8.80 13.05 -1.99
N ALA A 250 9.70 12.95 -1.00
CA ALA A 250 9.93 11.71 -0.30
C ALA A 250 8.73 11.31 0.57
N GLY A 251 8.02 12.29 1.14
CA GLY A 251 6.81 12.06 1.93
C GLY A 251 5.72 11.34 1.12
N SER A 252 5.39 11.86 -0.06
CA SER A 252 4.37 11.28 -0.96
C SER A 252 4.73 9.87 -1.46
N VAL A 253 5.99 9.60 -1.79
CA VAL A 253 6.45 8.22 -2.08
C VAL A 253 6.35 7.33 -0.85
N GLY A 254 6.75 7.84 0.32
CA GLY A 254 6.63 7.15 1.59
C GLY A 254 5.18 6.75 1.92
N VAL A 255 4.20 7.60 1.59
CA VAL A 255 2.77 7.25 1.70
C VAL A 255 2.45 6.03 0.83
N ALA A 256 2.83 6.04 -0.46
CA ALA A 256 2.54 4.93 -1.35
C ALA A 256 3.18 3.60 -0.89
N MET A 257 4.43 3.64 -0.44
CA MET A 257 5.16 2.46 0.04
C MET A 257 4.58 1.88 1.32
N ILE A 258 4.38 2.73 2.34
CA ILE A 258 3.79 2.29 3.61
C ILE A 258 2.37 1.77 3.40
N PHE A 259 1.60 2.43 2.54
CA PHE A 259 0.28 1.95 2.13
C PHE A 259 0.38 0.54 1.55
N GLY A 260 1.24 0.32 0.56
CA GLY A 260 1.43 -1.01 -0.04
C GLY A 260 1.80 -2.10 0.96
N LEU A 261 2.73 -1.82 1.88
CA LEU A 261 3.12 -2.75 2.94
C LEU A 261 1.97 -3.06 3.92
N LEU A 262 1.15 -2.06 4.25
CA LEU A 262 -0.02 -2.25 5.10
C LEU A 262 -1.10 -3.07 4.41
N ILE A 263 -1.37 -2.84 3.12
CA ILE A 263 -2.31 -3.66 2.33
C ILE A 263 -1.85 -5.10 2.30
N TYR A 264 -0.57 -5.34 2.07
CA TYR A 264 -0.01 -6.69 2.10
C TYR A 264 -0.21 -7.42 3.44
N ARG A 265 -0.27 -6.68 4.55
CA ARG A 265 -0.48 -7.26 5.88
C ARG A 265 -1.96 -7.40 6.28
N LEU A 266 -2.80 -6.48 5.83
CA LEU A 266 -4.12 -6.26 6.41
C LEU A 266 -5.27 -6.61 5.46
N ALA A 267 -5.06 -6.56 4.15
CA ALA A 267 -6.11 -6.80 3.18
C ALA A 267 -6.19 -8.27 2.80
N THR A 268 -7.42 -8.75 2.62
CA THR A 268 -7.73 -10.02 1.98
C THR A 268 -8.62 -9.75 0.77
N PRO A 269 -8.69 -10.65 -0.23
CA PRO A 269 -9.46 -10.40 -1.45
C PRO A 269 -10.97 -10.25 -1.19
N ASP A 270 -11.44 -10.65 -0.02
CA ASP A 270 -12.86 -10.58 0.38
C ASP A 270 -13.16 -9.35 1.25
N SER A 271 -12.13 -8.66 1.75
CA SER A 271 -12.27 -7.43 2.54
C SER A 271 -11.05 -6.53 2.31
N VAL A 272 -11.20 -5.56 1.40
CA VAL A 272 -10.09 -4.74 0.92
C VAL A 272 -10.29 -3.27 1.29
N VAL A 273 -11.48 -2.73 1.04
CA VAL A 273 -11.76 -1.28 1.09
C VAL A 273 -11.60 -0.75 2.51
N ARG A 274 -12.08 -1.49 3.52
CA ARG A 274 -11.97 -1.08 4.92
C ARG A 274 -10.51 -1.05 5.41
N PRO A 275 -9.71 -2.12 5.26
CA PRO A 275 -8.27 -2.07 5.53
C PRO A 275 -7.56 -0.95 4.78
N GLU A 276 -7.92 -0.68 3.53
CA GLU A 276 -7.29 0.38 2.73
C GLU A 276 -7.50 1.77 3.30
N ILE A 277 -8.70 2.11 3.75
CA ILE A 277 -8.96 3.43 4.37
C ILE A 277 -8.08 3.60 5.62
N GLY A 278 -8.02 2.57 6.47
CA GLY A 278 -7.16 2.59 7.66
C GLY A 278 -5.67 2.69 7.31
N ALA A 279 -5.23 1.87 6.34
CA ALA A 279 -3.86 1.87 5.85
C ALA A 279 -3.47 3.21 5.25
N PHE A 280 -4.36 3.85 4.49
CA PHE A 280 -4.13 5.16 3.89
C PHE A 280 -3.90 6.24 4.94
N VAL A 281 -4.73 6.29 5.99
CA VAL A 281 -4.56 7.27 7.08
C VAL A 281 -3.22 7.09 7.79
N ILE A 282 -2.86 5.85 8.12
CA ILE A 282 -1.58 5.53 8.76
C ILE A 282 -0.41 5.89 7.84
N ALA A 283 -0.50 5.50 6.57
CA ALA A 283 0.52 5.75 5.56
C ALA A 283 0.71 7.24 5.29
N LEU A 284 -0.37 8.04 5.31
CA LEU A 284 -0.30 9.48 5.12
C LEU A 284 0.51 10.15 6.23
N VAL A 285 0.27 9.78 7.50
CA VAL A 285 1.02 10.32 8.63
C VAL A 285 2.45 9.79 8.65
N ALA A 286 2.63 8.47 8.62
CA ALA A 286 3.94 7.84 8.73
C ALA A 286 4.84 8.18 7.52
N GLY A 287 4.29 8.16 6.31
CA GLY A 287 5.01 8.43 5.07
C GLY A 287 5.51 9.86 5.02
N MET A 288 4.65 10.84 5.36
CA MET A 288 5.05 12.24 5.40
C MET A 288 6.12 12.51 6.46
N LEU A 289 5.99 11.92 7.65
CA LEU A 289 6.99 12.06 8.73
C LEU A 289 8.34 11.46 8.33
N VAL A 290 8.35 10.20 7.88
CA VAL A 290 9.58 9.48 7.52
C VAL A 290 10.24 10.15 6.30
N GLY A 291 9.49 10.43 5.24
CA GLY A 291 10.01 11.08 4.04
C GLY A 291 10.52 12.50 4.31
N GLY A 292 9.81 13.26 5.15
CA GLY A 292 10.24 14.59 5.60
C GLY A 292 11.56 14.54 6.39
N LEU A 293 11.66 13.63 7.35
CA LEU A 293 12.87 13.42 8.16
C LEU A 293 14.06 12.98 7.30
N LEU A 294 13.88 12.01 6.41
CA LEU A 294 14.94 11.55 5.51
C LEU A 294 15.42 12.66 4.56
N THR A 295 14.51 13.47 4.04
CA THR A 295 14.87 14.62 3.20
C THR A 295 15.64 15.68 4.00
N TYR A 296 15.23 15.95 5.24
CA TYR A 296 15.95 16.86 6.13
C TYR A 296 17.38 16.37 6.40
N LEU A 297 17.55 15.09 6.73
CA LEU A 297 18.86 14.48 6.98
C LEU A 297 19.73 14.52 5.72
N THR A 298 19.22 14.08 4.57
CA THR A 298 19.98 14.08 3.31
C THR A 298 20.36 15.49 2.86
N ARG A 299 19.50 16.49 3.04
CA ARG A 299 19.80 17.89 2.74
C ARG A 299 20.95 18.43 3.61
N ARG A 300 21.06 17.99 4.88
CA ARG A 300 22.17 18.37 5.76
C ARG A 300 23.53 17.87 5.24
N PHE A 301 23.57 16.70 4.61
CA PHE A 301 24.82 16.09 4.13
C PHE A 301 25.17 16.44 2.68
N VAL A 302 24.16 16.58 1.82
CA VAL A 302 24.32 16.62 0.35
C VAL A 302 23.68 17.87 -0.28
N GLY A 303 23.06 18.73 0.53
CA GLY A 303 22.37 19.93 0.06
C GLY A 303 23.32 20.95 -0.59
N PRO A 304 22.79 21.84 -1.45
CA PRO A 304 23.58 22.87 -2.10
C PRO A 304 24.21 23.81 -1.07
N ARG A 305 25.55 23.75 -0.95
CA ARG A 305 26.35 24.52 0.03
C ARG A 305 26.31 26.04 -0.18
N GLY A 306 25.75 26.52 -1.30
CA GLY A 306 25.80 27.92 -1.72
C GLY A 306 24.82 28.90 -1.05
N GLN A 307 23.87 28.43 -0.22
CA GLN A 307 22.92 29.33 0.47
C GLN A 307 23.29 29.68 1.92
N GLN A 308 24.22 28.96 2.55
CA GLN A 308 24.61 29.23 3.94
C GLN A 308 25.58 30.42 4.09
N THR A 309 26.30 30.78 3.03
CA THR A 309 27.26 31.89 3.03
C THR A 309 26.60 33.27 2.91
N LEU A 310 25.38 33.38 2.37
CA LEU A 310 24.69 34.67 2.25
C LEU A 310 23.99 35.08 3.55
N SER A 311 23.43 34.14 4.31
CA SER A 311 22.83 34.42 5.62
C SER A 311 23.85 34.84 6.68
N THR A 312 25.12 34.44 6.55
CA THR A 312 26.20 34.90 7.44
C THR A 312 26.86 36.19 6.97
N ALA A 313 26.70 36.56 5.70
CA ALA A 313 27.16 37.83 5.16
C ALA A 313 26.16 38.98 5.40
N GLU A 314 24.86 38.70 5.48
CA GLU A 314 23.84 39.69 5.87
C GLU A 314 23.66 39.84 7.40
N ALA A 315 24.25 38.92 8.19
CA ALA A 315 24.27 38.99 9.64
C ALA A 315 25.57 39.59 10.22
N ARG A 316 26.42 40.18 9.37
CA ARG A 316 27.60 40.98 9.73
C ARG A 316 27.46 42.37 9.14
#